data_AF-A0AB36SE36-F1
#
_entry.id   AF-A0AB36SE36-F1
#
_cell.length_a   1.000
_cell.length_b   1.000
_cell.length_c   1.000
_cell.angle_alpha   90.00
_cell.angle_beta   90.00
_cell.angle_gamma   90.00
#
_symmetry.space_group_name_H-M   'P 1'
#
loop_
_entity.id
_entity.type
_entity.pdbx_description
1 polymer ?
#
loop_
_entity_poly.entity_id
_entity_poly.type
_entity_poly.pdbx_seq_one_letter_code
_entity_poly.pdbx_strand_id
1 'polypeptide(L)'
;MYNQVGNLPLTRENEDFIEYLKDCFNTYISGLENICSATLETVITKKDLIHAKNLCEGIIYSLQEYYKGFPSKASNGFYRVLKNNVSKPNHFNDIKTLQNFENEFLYKMRVGTDHVFTSKEMFHIPLELRGIVSTNRYSIPGLPCIYLGSSPLTCWEELNKPDLNMVQTSVFKSDDISYIDLSTPPVVFIEKIIKKFDDFGTIMKERLFADRLNEPNEVISYLIIWPLMAACSVRVKNTTDTFKPEYIIPQLLLQFIRYNGFFDGVSYFSTKVDN
;
A
#
# COMPACT_ATOMS: atom_id res chain seq x y z
N MET A 1 9.18 15.06 15.70
CA MET A 1 8.31 15.09 14.50
C MET A 1 8.21 13.71 13.84
N TYR A 2 9.30 12.96 13.68
CA TYR A 2 9.32 11.62 13.06
C TYR A 2 8.59 10.50 13.83
N ASN A 3 8.34 10.63 15.14
CA ASN A 3 7.89 9.49 15.96
C ASN A 3 6.43 9.03 15.77
N GLN A 4 5.54 9.77 15.09
CA GLN A 4 4.12 9.36 14.94
C GLN A 4 3.70 9.05 13.51
N VAL A 5 4.27 9.71 12.50
CA VAL A 5 3.95 9.48 11.07
C VAL A 5 5.15 9.00 10.26
N GLY A 6 6.34 8.93 10.87
CA GLY A 6 7.53 8.42 10.20
C GLY A 6 7.64 6.90 10.17
N ASN A 7 6.80 6.18 10.93
CA ASN A 7 6.80 4.72 10.99
C ASN A 7 5.47 4.16 10.49
N LEU A 8 5.56 3.17 9.61
CA LEU A 8 4.44 2.35 9.17
C LEU A 8 4.75 0.87 9.46
N PRO A 9 3.78 0.03 9.85
CA PRO A 9 2.33 0.30 9.92
C PRO A 9 1.91 1.24 11.06
N LEU A 10 0.79 1.94 10.87
CA LEU A 10 0.20 2.81 11.88
C LEU A 10 -0.64 2.02 12.88
N THR A 11 -0.54 2.36 14.16
CA THR A 11 -1.40 1.83 15.22
C THR A 11 -2.24 2.97 15.80
N ARG A 12 -3.56 2.80 15.77
CA ARG A 12 -4.50 3.82 16.26
C ARG A 12 -4.92 3.55 17.69
N GLU A 13 -4.83 4.59 18.52
CA GLU A 13 -5.38 4.60 19.87
C GLU A 13 -6.84 5.07 19.86
N ASN A 14 -7.18 6.05 19.02
CA ASN A 14 -8.54 6.61 18.91
C ASN A 14 -9.55 5.55 18.41
N GLU A 15 -10.78 5.60 18.95
CA GLU A 15 -11.94 4.82 18.48
C GLU A 15 -12.42 5.26 17.09
N ASP A 16 -12.37 6.55 16.77
CA ASP A 16 -12.76 7.06 15.45
C ASP A 16 -11.60 6.91 14.46
N PHE A 17 -11.78 6.01 13.49
CA PHE A 17 -10.81 5.74 12.44
C PHE A 17 -10.59 6.93 11.49
N ILE A 18 -11.63 7.70 11.20
CA ILE A 18 -11.55 8.86 10.30
C ILE A 18 -10.84 10.01 11.01
N GLU A 19 -11.17 10.27 12.27
CA GLU A 19 -10.48 11.29 13.07
C GLU A 19 -8.99 10.97 13.21
N TYR A 20 -8.66 9.72 13.54
CA TYR A 20 -7.27 9.26 13.61
C TYR A 20 -6.49 9.55 12.32
N LEU A 21 -7.06 9.18 11.15
CA LEU A 21 -6.39 9.43 9.88
C LEU A 21 -6.25 10.92 9.55
N LYS A 22 -7.23 11.75 9.95
CA LYS A 22 -7.10 13.21 9.81
C LYS A 22 -5.91 13.73 10.61
N ASP A 23 -5.74 13.28 11.84
CA ASP A 23 -4.63 13.72 12.69
C ASP A 23 -3.27 13.29 12.11
N CYS A 24 -3.18 12.05 11.61
CA CYS A 24 -2.00 11.56 10.89
C CYS A 24 -1.71 12.42 9.64
N PHE A 25 -2.73 12.70 8.84
CA PHE A 25 -2.57 13.50 7.62
C PHE A 25 -2.22 14.96 7.92
N ASN A 26 -2.81 15.57 8.94
CA ASN A 26 -2.46 16.93 9.35
C ASN A 26 -0.99 16.99 9.78
N THR A 27 -0.55 16.04 10.61
CA THR A 27 0.85 15.95 11.05
C THR A 27 1.81 15.77 9.87
N TYR A 28 1.45 14.89 8.93
CA TYR A 28 2.23 14.65 7.71
C TYR A 28 2.33 15.89 6.83
N ILE A 29 1.20 16.55 6.54
CA ILE A 29 1.14 17.75 5.71
C ILE A 29 1.91 18.91 6.35
N SER A 30 1.82 19.12 7.66
CA SER A 30 2.64 20.13 8.35
C SER A 30 4.14 19.82 8.24
N GLY A 31 4.53 18.54 8.26
CA GLY A 31 5.90 18.11 7.97
C GLY A 31 6.34 18.50 6.55
N LEU A 32 5.50 18.20 5.55
CA LEU A 32 5.77 18.58 4.16
C LEU A 32 5.83 20.10 3.95
N GLU A 33 4.95 20.87 4.61
CA GLU A 33 4.95 22.33 4.54
C GLU A 33 6.26 22.92 5.05
N ASN A 34 6.77 22.39 6.17
CA ASN A 34 8.08 22.79 6.69
C ASN A 34 9.18 22.51 5.67
N ILE A 35 9.21 21.31 5.07
CA ILE A 35 10.19 20.95 4.03
C ILE A 35 10.07 21.87 2.81
N CYS A 36 8.85 22.15 2.34
CA CYS A 36 8.58 23.04 1.22
C CYS A 36 9.05 24.48 1.49
N SER A 37 9.03 24.92 2.75
CA SER A 37 9.44 26.26 3.17
C SER A 37 10.93 26.39 3.51
N ALA A 38 11.63 25.27 3.76
CA ALA A 38 12.92 25.26 4.44
C ALA A 38 14.17 25.37 3.53
N THR A 39 14.06 25.57 2.21
CA THR A 39 15.26 25.53 1.34
C THR A 39 15.27 26.56 0.19
N LEU A 40 16.49 27.01 -0.16
CA LEU A 40 16.79 27.75 -1.40
C LEU A 40 16.68 26.87 -2.66
N GLU A 41 16.70 25.54 -2.51
CA GLU A 41 16.49 24.51 -3.53
C GLU A 41 15.37 23.58 -3.00
N THR A 42 14.12 23.77 -3.44
CA THR A 42 12.97 23.05 -2.88
C THR A 42 12.92 21.58 -3.33
N VAL A 43 13.02 20.63 -2.38
CA VAL A 43 12.86 19.18 -2.63
C VAL A 43 11.44 18.84 -3.11
N ILE A 44 10.45 19.55 -2.58
CA ILE A 44 9.05 19.44 -2.98
C ILE A 44 8.57 20.82 -3.42
N THR A 45 7.81 20.90 -4.50
CA THR A 45 7.21 22.15 -4.96
C THR A 45 5.87 22.41 -4.27
N LYS A 46 5.35 23.63 -4.39
CA LYS A 46 3.96 23.94 -3.97
C LYS A 46 2.92 23.07 -4.68
N LYS A 47 3.20 22.67 -5.93
CA LYS A 47 2.31 21.79 -6.71
C LYS A 47 2.29 20.38 -6.13
N ASP A 48 3.45 19.85 -5.74
CA ASP A 48 3.56 18.52 -5.10
C ASP A 48 2.83 18.49 -3.76
N LEU A 49 2.98 19.56 -2.96
CA LEU A 49 2.25 19.74 -1.71
C LEU A 49 0.73 19.74 -1.94
N ILE A 50 0.25 20.39 -3.01
CA ILE A 50 -1.18 20.37 -3.37
C ILE A 50 -1.62 18.94 -3.73
N HIS A 51 -0.82 18.17 -4.47
CA HIS A 51 -1.15 16.78 -4.80
C HIS A 51 -1.26 15.91 -3.54
N ALA A 52 -0.33 16.05 -2.60
CA ALA A 52 -0.38 15.35 -1.31
C ALA A 52 -1.62 15.74 -0.49
N LYS A 53 -1.94 17.04 -0.38
CA LYS A 53 -3.13 17.55 0.33
C LYS A 53 -4.43 17.01 -0.29
N ASN A 54 -4.55 17.09 -1.61
CA ASN A 54 -5.72 16.58 -2.33
C ASN A 54 -5.90 15.08 -2.15
N LEU A 55 -4.80 14.32 -2.05
CA LEU A 55 -4.85 12.88 -1.77
C LEU A 55 -5.37 12.62 -0.35
N CYS A 56 -4.84 13.31 0.67
CA CYS A 56 -5.32 13.23 2.05
C CYS A 56 -6.83 13.55 2.13
N GLU A 57 -7.24 14.69 1.60
CA GLU A 57 -8.65 15.14 1.61
C GLU A 57 -9.56 14.15 0.88
N GLY A 58 -9.10 13.63 -0.27
CA GLY A 58 -9.83 12.65 -1.06
C GLY A 58 -10.04 11.32 -0.34
N ILE A 59 -9.02 10.83 0.36
CA ILE A 59 -9.10 9.62 1.20
C ILE A 59 -10.14 9.82 2.32
N ILE A 60 -10.08 10.96 3.02
CA ILE A 60 -11.02 11.28 4.09
C ILE A 60 -12.45 11.39 3.56
N TYR A 61 -12.65 12.08 2.43
CA TYR A 61 -13.95 12.18 1.77
C TYR A 61 -14.52 10.79 1.44
N SER A 62 -13.70 9.92 0.85
CA SER A 62 -14.13 8.56 0.51
C SER A 62 -14.53 7.74 1.73
N LEU A 63 -13.79 7.84 2.84
CA LEU A 63 -14.17 7.20 4.10
C LEU A 63 -15.51 7.72 4.63
N GLN A 64 -15.71 9.04 4.61
CA GLN A 64 -16.94 9.67 5.08
C GLN A 64 -18.15 9.24 4.23
N GLU A 65 -18.03 9.21 2.90
CA GLU A 65 -19.11 8.72 2.05
C GLU A 65 -19.40 7.23 2.25
N TYR A 66 -18.36 6.42 2.55
CA TYR A 66 -18.55 5.01 2.89
C TYR A 66 -19.34 4.86 4.20
N TYR A 67 -18.97 5.61 5.24
CA TYR A 67 -19.66 5.59 6.55
C TYR A 67 -21.12 6.08 6.47
N LYS A 68 -21.43 6.97 5.52
CA LYS A 68 -22.81 7.38 5.22
C LYS A 68 -23.63 6.32 4.49
N GLY A 69 -23.04 5.18 4.14
CA GLY A 69 -23.72 4.12 3.38
C GLY A 69 -23.75 4.37 1.87
N PHE A 70 -22.82 5.17 1.32
CA PHE A 70 -22.70 5.40 -0.13
C PHE A 70 -21.40 4.81 -0.73
N PRO A 71 -21.22 3.46 -0.79
CA PRO A 71 -20.01 2.84 -1.33
C PRO A 71 -19.65 3.29 -2.76
N SER A 72 -20.65 3.50 -3.62
CA SER A 72 -20.40 3.99 -4.99
C SER A 72 -19.81 5.41 -5.00
N LYS A 73 -20.29 6.32 -4.14
CA LYS A 73 -19.72 7.67 -4.02
C LYS A 73 -18.31 7.63 -3.44
N ALA A 74 -18.08 6.78 -2.44
CA ALA A 74 -16.75 6.57 -1.87
C ALA A 74 -15.75 6.10 -2.93
N SER A 75 -16.14 5.08 -3.72
CA SER A 75 -15.31 4.51 -4.79
C SER A 75 -15.05 5.52 -5.92
N ASN A 76 -16.07 6.22 -6.40
CA ASN A 76 -15.92 7.25 -7.44
C ASN A 76 -15.06 8.44 -6.97
N GLY A 77 -15.25 8.87 -5.72
CA GLY A 77 -14.44 9.92 -5.09
C GLY A 77 -12.97 9.51 -5.03
N PHE A 78 -12.71 8.30 -4.57
CA PHE A 78 -11.36 7.74 -4.43
C PHE A 78 -10.68 7.60 -5.80
N TYR A 79 -11.40 7.06 -6.78
CA TYR A 79 -10.94 6.93 -8.16
C TYR A 79 -10.51 8.27 -8.75
N ARG A 80 -11.34 9.31 -8.60
CA ARG A 80 -11.05 10.65 -9.12
C ARG A 80 -9.79 11.23 -8.47
N VAL A 81 -9.63 11.03 -7.17
CA VAL A 81 -8.47 11.53 -6.41
C VAL A 81 -7.19 10.87 -6.89
N LEU A 82 -7.17 9.52 -7.02
CA LEU A 82 -6.00 8.82 -7.55
C LEU A 82 -5.69 9.23 -8.99
N LYS A 83 -6.70 9.32 -9.86
CA LYS A 83 -6.50 9.68 -11.27
C LYS A 83 -5.95 11.09 -11.45
N ASN A 84 -6.43 12.05 -10.66
CA ASN A 84 -6.09 13.46 -10.81
C ASN A 84 -4.80 13.85 -10.08
N ASN A 85 -4.42 13.15 -9.01
CA ASN A 85 -3.27 13.52 -8.17
C ASN A 85 -2.13 12.53 -8.20
N VAL A 86 -2.39 11.26 -8.52
CA VAL A 86 -1.37 10.19 -8.51
C VAL A 86 -1.05 9.75 -9.93
N SER A 87 -2.06 9.39 -10.72
CA SER A 87 -1.87 8.91 -12.11
C SER A 87 -1.41 10.00 -13.10
N LYS A 88 -1.62 11.28 -12.80
CA LYS A 88 -1.22 12.42 -13.65
C LYS A 88 -0.62 13.53 -12.79
N PRO A 89 0.48 13.23 -12.06
CA PRO A 89 1.83 13.26 -12.65
C PRO A 89 2.49 11.90 -12.93
N ASN A 90 1.73 10.80 -12.84
CA ASN A 90 2.19 9.44 -13.06
C ASN A 90 3.14 8.89 -11.98
N HIS A 91 2.93 9.30 -10.73
CA HIS A 91 3.66 8.80 -9.56
C HIS A 91 3.58 7.28 -9.39
N PHE A 92 2.55 6.63 -9.98
CA PHE A 92 2.46 5.18 -9.97
C PHE A 92 3.55 4.49 -10.80
N ASN A 93 4.16 5.15 -11.79
CA ASN A 93 5.25 4.54 -12.54
C ASN A 93 6.48 4.29 -11.66
N ASP A 94 6.77 5.21 -10.73
CA ASP A 94 7.94 5.07 -9.83
C ASP A 94 7.75 3.96 -8.80
N ILE A 95 6.50 3.61 -8.50
CA ILE A 95 6.14 2.52 -7.60
C ILE A 95 5.53 1.33 -8.33
N LYS A 96 5.67 1.28 -9.67
CA LYS A 96 5.24 0.13 -10.46
C LYS A 96 6.36 -0.89 -10.43
N THR A 97 6.03 -2.08 -9.94
CA THR A 97 6.93 -3.22 -10.02
C THR A 97 6.37 -4.22 -11.04
N LEU A 98 7.28 -4.80 -11.83
CA LEU A 98 7.04 -5.96 -12.66
C LEU A 98 7.75 -7.12 -12.02
N GLN A 99 7.01 -8.20 -11.72
CA GLN A 99 7.63 -9.41 -11.20
C GLN A 99 8.67 -9.92 -12.21
N ASN A 100 9.84 -10.31 -11.71
CA ASN A 100 10.89 -10.91 -12.52
C ASN A 100 11.05 -12.40 -12.12
N PHE A 101 10.74 -13.34 -13.02
CA PHE A 101 10.82 -14.78 -12.71
C PHE A 101 12.23 -15.23 -12.31
N GLU A 102 13.29 -14.53 -12.74
CA GLU A 102 14.66 -14.96 -12.45
C GLU A 102 15.02 -14.75 -10.98
N ASN A 103 14.43 -13.76 -10.30
CA ASN A 103 14.86 -13.31 -8.98
C ASN A 103 13.75 -13.16 -7.93
N GLU A 104 12.47 -13.27 -8.29
CA GLU A 104 11.35 -13.09 -7.36
C GLU A 104 10.50 -14.36 -7.19
N PHE A 105 10.73 -15.08 -6.09
CA PHE A 105 9.85 -16.14 -5.63
C PHE A 105 8.77 -15.60 -4.70
N LEU A 106 7.52 -15.87 -5.05
CA LEU A 106 6.39 -15.60 -4.20
C LEU A 106 5.89 -16.91 -3.60
N TYR A 107 5.39 -16.85 -2.37
CA TYR A 107 5.00 -18.03 -1.62
C TYR A 107 3.55 -17.94 -1.22
N LYS A 108 2.88 -19.09 -1.13
CA LYS A 108 1.57 -19.20 -0.52
C LYS A 108 1.57 -20.33 0.46
N MET A 109 0.99 -20.09 1.62
CA MET A 109 0.83 -21.09 2.66
C MET A 109 -0.66 -21.32 2.91
N ARG A 110 -1.03 -22.57 3.19
CA ARG A 110 -2.37 -22.98 3.61
C ARG A 110 -2.26 -23.89 4.83
N VAL A 111 -3.20 -23.76 5.76
CA VAL A 111 -3.35 -24.69 6.89
C VAL A 111 -4.14 -25.91 6.40
N GLY A 112 -3.63 -27.10 6.67
CA GLY A 112 -4.27 -28.38 6.34
C GLY A 112 -3.33 -29.57 6.47
N THR A 113 -3.79 -30.63 7.15
CA THR A 113 -3.06 -31.88 7.40
C THR A 113 -3.62 -33.08 6.67
N ASP A 114 -4.89 -33.01 6.24
CA ASP A 114 -5.68 -34.21 5.92
C ASP A 114 -5.36 -34.77 4.53
N HIS A 115 -4.83 -33.93 3.63
CA HIS A 115 -4.31 -34.33 2.33
C HIS A 115 -3.30 -33.31 1.81
N VAL A 116 -2.48 -33.72 0.83
CA VAL A 116 -1.58 -32.80 0.12
C VAL A 116 -2.38 -31.97 -0.88
N PHE A 117 -2.33 -30.64 -0.75
CA PHE A 117 -3.02 -29.74 -1.67
C PHE A 117 -2.42 -29.81 -3.08
N THR A 118 -3.28 -29.91 -4.07
CA THR A 118 -2.93 -29.75 -5.48
C THR A 118 -2.57 -28.30 -5.79
N SER A 119 -1.88 -28.06 -6.92
CA SER A 119 -1.59 -26.70 -7.39
C SER A 119 -2.86 -25.85 -7.57
N LYS A 120 -3.96 -26.46 -8.01
CA LYS A 120 -5.27 -25.79 -8.15
C LYS A 120 -5.84 -25.38 -6.80
N GLU A 121 -5.75 -26.24 -5.78
CA GLU A 121 -6.20 -25.91 -4.42
C GLU A 121 -5.29 -24.86 -3.77
N MET A 122 -4.00 -24.86 -4.07
CA MET A 122 -3.07 -23.83 -3.60
C MET A 122 -3.29 -22.47 -4.27
N PHE A 123 -4.10 -22.35 -5.32
CA PHE A 123 -4.43 -21.06 -5.94
C PHE A 123 -5.46 -20.25 -5.13
N HIS A 124 -6.12 -19.26 -5.74
CA HIS A 124 -7.27 -18.59 -5.10
C HIS A 124 -8.46 -19.55 -4.96
N ILE A 125 -9.38 -19.23 -4.04
CA ILE A 125 -10.64 -20.00 -3.90
C ILE A 125 -11.41 -19.93 -5.23
N PRO A 126 -11.94 -21.05 -5.77
CA PRO A 126 -12.74 -21.03 -6.98
C PRO A 126 -13.94 -20.08 -6.88
N LEU A 127 -14.30 -19.45 -8.00
CA LEU A 127 -15.30 -18.37 -8.03
C LEU A 127 -16.71 -18.84 -7.65
N GLU A 128 -17.02 -20.10 -7.95
CA GLU A 128 -18.24 -20.81 -7.54
C GLU A 128 -18.32 -21.03 -6.02
N LEU A 129 -17.18 -21.04 -5.33
CA LEU A 129 -17.08 -21.15 -3.87
C LEU A 129 -16.96 -19.78 -3.17
N ARG A 130 -17.33 -18.68 -3.84
CA ARG A 130 -17.15 -17.33 -3.28
C ARG A 130 -17.85 -17.07 -1.94
N GLY A 131 -18.83 -17.89 -1.56
CA GLY A 131 -19.52 -17.80 -0.27
C GLY A 131 -18.63 -18.08 0.94
N ILE A 132 -17.50 -18.78 0.76
CA ILE A 132 -16.54 -19.08 1.84
C ILE A 132 -15.34 -18.13 1.85
N VAL A 133 -15.32 -17.12 0.97
CA VAL A 133 -14.22 -16.14 0.91
C VAL A 133 -14.38 -15.15 2.07
N SER A 134 -13.45 -15.20 3.02
CA SER A 134 -13.39 -14.23 4.12
C SER A 134 -12.95 -12.85 3.62
N THR A 135 -13.36 -11.81 4.34
CA THR A 135 -12.86 -10.45 4.10
C THR A 135 -11.43 -10.32 4.60
N ASN A 136 -10.56 -9.84 3.72
CA ASN A 136 -9.17 -9.49 3.98
C ASN A 136 -8.92 -8.03 3.63
N ARG A 137 -7.75 -7.51 3.99
CA ARG A 137 -7.36 -6.11 3.77
C ARG A 137 -7.59 -5.69 2.32
N TYR A 138 -6.95 -6.39 1.38
CA TYR A 138 -7.11 -6.16 -0.06
C TYR A 138 -8.04 -7.20 -0.67
N SER A 139 -9.33 -7.14 -0.37
CA SER A 139 -10.34 -8.03 -0.95
C SER A 139 -11.62 -7.29 -1.33
N ILE A 140 -12.37 -7.80 -2.29
CA ILE A 140 -13.75 -7.34 -2.52
C ILE A 140 -14.65 -8.52 -2.09
N PRO A 141 -15.66 -8.31 -1.22
CA PRO A 141 -16.54 -9.40 -0.80
C PRO A 141 -17.08 -10.20 -1.99
N GLY A 142 -16.88 -11.53 -1.96
CA GLY A 142 -17.29 -12.44 -3.04
C GLY A 142 -16.39 -12.45 -4.27
N LEU A 143 -15.25 -11.74 -4.27
CA LEU A 143 -14.20 -11.82 -5.28
C LEU A 143 -12.98 -12.55 -4.71
N PRO A 144 -12.68 -13.77 -5.16
CA PRO A 144 -11.44 -14.44 -4.78
C PRO A 144 -10.21 -13.68 -5.28
N CYS A 145 -9.24 -13.51 -4.37
CA CYS A 145 -7.91 -13.00 -4.68
C CYS A 145 -6.87 -14.04 -4.26
N ILE A 146 -5.70 -14.00 -4.91
CA ILE A 146 -4.54 -14.75 -4.44
C ILE A 146 -3.71 -13.85 -3.51
N TYR A 147 -3.36 -14.37 -2.33
CA TYR A 147 -2.45 -13.73 -1.39
C TYR A 147 -1.15 -14.49 -1.39
N LEU A 148 -0.06 -13.76 -1.63
CA LEU A 148 1.29 -14.26 -1.73
C LEU A 148 2.20 -13.49 -0.78
N GLY A 149 3.17 -14.18 -0.17
CA GLY A 149 4.22 -13.57 0.64
C GLY A 149 5.57 -13.61 -0.08
N SER A 150 6.46 -12.70 0.29
CA SER A 150 7.85 -12.66 -0.19
C SER A 150 8.72 -13.78 0.37
N SER A 151 8.27 -14.45 1.44
CA SER A 151 8.94 -15.62 2.03
C SER A 151 7.93 -16.57 2.69
N PRO A 152 8.28 -17.85 2.91
CA PRO A 152 7.47 -18.76 3.72
C PRO A 152 7.25 -18.24 5.15
N LEU A 153 8.25 -17.56 5.74
CA LEU A 153 8.15 -16.94 7.07
C LEU A 153 7.04 -15.88 7.09
N THR A 154 7.02 -14.98 6.11
CA THR A 154 5.99 -13.96 5.97
C THR A 154 4.59 -14.59 5.85
N CYS A 155 4.45 -15.66 5.04
CA CYS A 155 3.19 -16.38 4.94
C CYS A 155 2.74 -17.00 6.28
N TRP A 156 3.68 -17.59 7.03
CA TRP A 156 3.41 -18.19 8.32
C TRP A 156 2.95 -17.16 9.36
N GLU A 157 3.58 -15.99 9.40
CA GLU A 157 3.18 -14.87 10.25
C GLU A 157 1.79 -14.34 9.88
N GLU A 158 1.50 -14.20 8.58
CA GLU A 158 0.18 -13.80 8.09
C GLU A 158 -0.92 -14.82 8.40
N LEU A 159 -0.59 -16.11 8.53
CA LEU A 159 -1.51 -17.15 9.01
C LEU A 159 -1.68 -17.18 10.54
N ASN A 160 -1.10 -16.22 11.27
CA ASN A 160 -1.07 -16.20 12.74
C ASN A 160 -0.27 -17.35 13.35
N LYS A 161 0.85 -17.72 12.72
CA LYS A 161 1.85 -18.65 13.27
C LYS A 161 1.26 -20.02 13.68
N PRO A 162 0.53 -20.72 12.78
CA PRO A 162 0.01 -22.06 13.06
C PRO A 162 1.15 -23.06 13.31
N ASP A 163 0.84 -24.25 13.84
CA ASP A 163 1.81 -25.34 13.92
C ASP A 163 2.37 -25.63 12.52
N LEU A 164 3.71 -25.71 12.41
CA LEU A 164 4.40 -25.95 11.14
C LEU A 164 4.06 -27.34 10.56
N ASN A 165 3.66 -28.31 11.39
CA ASN A 165 3.19 -29.62 10.93
C ASN A 165 1.79 -29.56 10.28
N MET A 166 1.08 -28.44 10.43
CA MET A 166 -0.26 -28.24 9.91
C MET A 166 -0.30 -27.32 8.69
N VAL A 167 0.85 -26.98 8.09
CA VAL A 167 0.90 -26.10 6.93
C VAL A 167 1.52 -26.75 5.71
N GLN A 168 1.08 -26.28 4.55
CA GLN A 168 1.64 -26.63 3.25
C GLN A 168 1.95 -25.35 2.50
N THR A 169 3.09 -25.32 1.82
CA THR A 169 3.60 -24.14 1.11
C THR A 169 3.81 -24.44 -0.36
N SER A 170 3.41 -23.52 -1.23
CA SER A 170 3.69 -23.56 -2.67
C SER A 170 4.45 -22.33 -3.11
N VAL A 171 5.22 -22.46 -4.18
CA VAL A 171 5.95 -21.37 -4.83
C VAL A 171 5.16 -20.92 -6.06
N PHE A 172 5.09 -19.60 -6.25
CA PHE A 172 4.49 -18.90 -7.38
C PHE A 172 5.57 -18.09 -8.10
N LYS A 173 5.58 -18.16 -9.43
CA LYS A 173 6.47 -17.38 -10.29
C LYS A 173 5.66 -16.83 -11.47
N SER A 174 5.85 -15.55 -11.80
CA SER A 174 5.26 -14.86 -12.96
C SER A 174 6.17 -13.70 -13.45
N ASP A 175 6.09 -13.34 -14.74
CA ASP A 175 6.90 -12.33 -15.51
C ASP A 175 5.90 -11.28 -16.02
N ASP A 176 4.62 -11.60 -15.89
CA ASP A 176 3.50 -10.87 -16.45
C ASP A 176 2.55 -10.45 -15.31
N ILE A 177 3.12 -10.16 -14.13
CA ILE A 177 2.38 -9.56 -13.02
C ILE A 177 2.99 -8.21 -12.73
N SER A 178 2.19 -7.19 -12.99
CA SER A 178 2.45 -5.81 -12.62
C SER A 178 1.70 -5.45 -11.35
N TYR A 179 2.33 -4.73 -10.43
CA TYR A 179 1.65 -4.33 -9.20
C TYR A 179 2.11 -2.97 -8.70
N ILE A 180 1.22 -2.33 -7.93
CA ILE A 180 1.51 -1.12 -7.19
C ILE A 180 2.31 -1.53 -5.95
N ASP A 181 3.52 -0.99 -5.79
CA ASP A 181 4.37 -1.29 -4.65
C ASP A 181 4.20 -0.28 -3.51
N LEU A 182 3.44 -0.69 -2.50
CA LEU A 182 3.29 0.02 -1.22
C LEU A 182 4.08 -0.68 -0.11
N SER A 183 4.97 -1.61 -0.45
CA SER A 183 5.65 -2.49 0.51
C SER A 183 6.93 -1.92 1.10
N THR A 184 7.45 -0.79 0.59
CA THR A 184 8.66 -0.15 1.11
C THR A 184 8.33 0.78 2.29
N PRO A 185 8.63 0.42 3.55
CA PRO A 185 8.36 1.29 4.70
C PRO A 185 9.26 2.54 4.69
N PRO A 186 8.87 3.64 5.38
CA PRO A 186 9.64 4.89 5.32
C PRO A 186 11.09 4.77 5.77
N VAL A 187 11.38 3.95 6.78
CA VAL A 187 12.75 3.71 7.27
C VAL A 187 13.64 3.10 6.18
N VAL A 188 13.16 2.06 5.50
CA VAL A 188 13.88 1.40 4.39
C VAL A 188 14.06 2.36 3.21
N PHE A 189 13.04 3.17 2.92
CA PHE A 189 13.15 4.19 1.89
C PHE A 189 14.24 5.22 2.21
N ILE A 190 14.27 5.73 3.44
CA ILE A 190 15.29 6.70 3.88
C ILE A 190 16.70 6.09 3.81
N GLU A 191 16.88 4.85 4.27
CA GLU A 191 18.17 4.14 4.18
C GLU A 191 18.64 3.99 2.73
N LYS A 192 17.73 3.63 1.81
CA LYS A 192 18.00 3.57 0.37
C LYS A 192 18.46 4.91 -0.18
N ILE A 193 17.83 6.01 0.24
CA ILE A 193 18.20 7.35 -0.17
C ILE A 193 19.57 7.75 0.39
N ILE A 194 19.83 7.53 1.69
CA ILE A 194 21.13 7.81 2.32
C ILE A 194 22.25 7.05 1.60
N LYS A 195 22.06 5.74 1.36
CA LYS A 195 23.03 4.92 0.64
C LYS A 195 23.29 5.45 -0.77
N LYS A 196 22.25 5.84 -1.52
CA LYS A 196 22.39 6.49 -2.83
C LYS A 196 23.19 7.80 -2.74
N PHE A 197 23.02 8.59 -1.68
CA PHE A 197 23.81 9.80 -1.47
C PHE A 197 25.29 9.48 -1.23
N ASP A 198 25.57 8.50 -0.38
CA ASP A 198 26.93 8.09 -0.02
C ASP A 198 27.69 7.48 -1.22
N ASP A 199 27.01 6.62 -2.00
CA ASP A 199 27.61 5.91 -3.13
C ASP A 199 27.93 6.84 -4.33
N PHE A 200 27.17 7.92 -4.53
CA PHE A 200 27.24 8.73 -5.77
C PHE A 200 27.68 10.20 -5.59
N GLY A 201 27.80 10.72 -4.35
CA GLY A 201 28.29 12.07 -4.07
C GLY A 201 27.46 13.23 -4.65
N THR A 202 27.92 14.48 -4.43
CA THR A 202 27.21 15.75 -4.74
C THR A 202 26.87 16.00 -6.21
N ILE A 203 27.47 15.25 -7.15
CA ILE A 203 27.31 15.43 -8.60
C ILE A 203 25.89 15.01 -9.08
N MET A 204 25.15 14.27 -8.26
CA MET A 204 23.73 13.93 -8.51
C MET A 204 22.72 14.90 -7.87
N LYS A 205 23.12 16.03 -7.28
CA LYS A 205 22.15 17.07 -6.86
C LYS A 205 21.24 17.45 -8.03
N GLU A 206 21.77 17.51 -9.25
CA GLU A 206 20.91 17.67 -10.42
C GLU A 206 20.04 16.42 -10.62
N ARG A 207 20.53 15.18 -10.79
CA ARG A 207 19.62 14.04 -11.11
C ARG A 207 18.63 13.61 -10.02
N LEU A 208 18.92 13.82 -8.74
CA LEU A 208 17.97 13.56 -7.65
C LEU A 208 16.81 14.58 -7.64
N PHE A 209 17.02 15.75 -8.26
CA PHE A 209 16.07 16.88 -8.29
C PHE A 209 15.78 17.40 -9.72
N ALA A 210 16.27 16.75 -10.79
CA ALA A 210 16.28 17.33 -12.14
C ALA A 210 15.04 16.95 -12.93
N ASP A 211 14.19 17.96 -13.02
CA ASP A 211 13.21 18.22 -14.06
C ASP A 211 13.82 18.27 -15.47
N ARG A 212 14.31 17.15 -16.01
CA ARG A 212 14.56 17.07 -17.47
C ARG A 212 13.29 16.75 -18.27
N LEU A 213 12.25 16.23 -17.61
CA LEU A 213 11.05 15.70 -18.28
C LEU A 213 9.71 16.12 -17.66
N ASN A 214 9.66 16.99 -16.64
CA ASN A 214 8.43 17.27 -15.86
C ASN A 214 7.80 16.02 -15.21
N GLU A 215 8.54 14.92 -15.09
CA GLU A 215 8.11 13.71 -14.38
C GLU A 215 8.58 13.77 -12.92
N PRO A 216 7.74 13.36 -11.96
CA PRO A 216 8.14 13.32 -10.56
C PRO A 216 9.28 12.32 -10.36
N ASN A 217 10.24 12.65 -9.50
CA ASN A 217 11.27 11.70 -9.11
C ASN A 217 10.75 10.74 -8.01
N GLU A 218 11.49 9.65 -7.80
CA GLU A 218 11.18 8.61 -6.81
C GLU A 218 10.88 9.18 -5.40
N VAL A 219 11.60 10.22 -4.96
CA VAL A 219 11.39 10.86 -3.65
C VAL A 219 10.07 11.62 -3.62
N ILE A 220 9.79 12.43 -4.63
CA ILE A 220 8.54 13.20 -4.74
C ILE A 220 7.34 12.24 -4.83
N SER A 221 7.44 11.20 -5.65
CA SER A 221 6.41 10.17 -5.79
C SER A 221 6.16 9.43 -4.48
N TYR A 222 7.22 9.04 -3.75
CA TYR A 222 7.08 8.40 -2.44
C TYR A 222 6.36 9.32 -1.43
N LEU A 223 6.73 10.60 -1.37
CA LEU A 223 6.06 11.57 -0.50
C LEU A 223 4.58 11.77 -0.90
N ILE A 224 4.27 11.96 -2.18
CA ILE A 224 2.88 12.16 -2.63
C ILE A 224 2.02 10.91 -2.39
N ILE A 225 2.58 9.71 -2.50
CA ILE A 225 1.85 8.44 -2.29
C ILE A 225 1.75 8.07 -0.81
N TRP A 226 2.60 8.61 0.07
CA TRP A 226 2.62 8.28 1.49
C TRP A 226 1.23 8.29 2.17
N PRO A 227 0.32 9.26 1.94
CA PRO A 227 -1.03 9.23 2.52
C PRO A 227 -1.83 7.96 2.16
N LEU A 228 -1.66 7.45 0.94
CA LEU A 228 -2.27 6.18 0.51
C LEU A 228 -1.64 4.99 1.23
N MET A 229 -0.30 4.97 1.37
CA MET A 229 0.42 3.93 2.13
C MET A 229 -0.02 3.89 3.59
N ALA A 230 -0.09 5.06 4.23
CA ALA A 230 -0.52 5.21 5.62
C ALA A 230 -1.96 4.72 5.82
N ALA A 231 -2.90 5.19 5.00
CA ALA A 231 -4.30 4.76 5.07
C ALA A 231 -4.49 3.25 4.80
N CYS A 232 -3.63 2.67 3.96
CA CYS A 232 -3.66 1.24 3.67
C CYS A 232 -3.05 0.36 4.78
N SER A 233 -2.17 0.92 5.60
CA SER A 233 -1.33 0.18 6.55
C SER A 233 -1.71 0.36 8.02
N VAL A 234 -2.87 0.95 8.30
CA VAL A 234 -3.37 1.02 9.69
C VAL A 234 -3.70 -0.39 10.20
N ARG A 235 -3.16 -0.75 11.36
CA ARG A 235 -3.44 -2.02 12.05
C ARG A 235 -4.91 -2.07 12.45
N VAL A 236 -5.52 -3.24 12.24
CA VAL A 236 -6.90 -3.49 12.67
C VAL A 236 -6.95 -3.41 14.19
N LYS A 237 -7.77 -2.49 14.72
CA LYS A 237 -7.91 -2.32 16.18
C LYS A 237 -8.63 -3.52 16.81
N ASN A 238 -9.79 -3.89 16.26
CA ASN A 238 -10.61 -5.00 16.75
C ASN A 238 -10.57 -6.17 15.75
N THR A 239 -9.70 -7.14 16.00
CA THR A 239 -9.48 -8.25 15.04
C THR A 239 -10.67 -9.21 14.93
N THR A 240 -11.47 -9.29 16.00
CA THR A 240 -12.68 -10.12 16.10
C THR A 240 -13.89 -9.55 15.35
N ASP A 241 -13.89 -8.25 15.04
CA ASP A 241 -15.02 -7.61 14.38
C ASP A 241 -15.17 -8.08 12.94
N THR A 242 -16.40 -8.32 12.50
CA THR A 242 -16.69 -8.71 11.11
C THR A 242 -16.30 -7.60 10.14
N PHE A 243 -16.67 -6.37 10.48
CA PHE A 243 -16.34 -5.18 9.72
C PHE A 243 -15.10 -4.50 10.30
N LYS A 244 -14.13 -4.23 9.44
CA LYS A 244 -12.86 -3.60 9.80
C LYS A 244 -12.74 -2.29 9.04
N PRO A 245 -12.95 -1.13 9.68
CA PRO A 245 -12.82 0.17 9.04
C PRO A 245 -11.50 0.36 8.27
N GLU A 246 -10.43 -0.22 8.81
CA GLU A 246 -9.08 -0.15 8.27
C GLU A 246 -8.94 -0.82 6.89
N TYR A 247 -9.94 -1.61 6.47
CA TYR A 247 -9.96 -2.25 5.17
C TYR A 247 -10.58 -1.37 4.09
N ILE A 248 -11.31 -0.30 4.41
CA ILE A 248 -12.06 0.49 3.40
C ILE A 248 -11.12 1.00 2.30
N ILE A 249 -10.05 1.72 2.65
CA ILE A 249 -9.13 2.29 1.64
C ILE A 249 -8.38 1.21 0.85
N PRO A 250 -7.79 0.17 1.47
CA PRO A 250 -7.25 -0.98 0.74
C PRO A 250 -8.22 -1.61 -0.27
N GLN A 251 -9.48 -1.78 0.12
CA GLN A 251 -10.50 -2.38 -0.75
C GLN A 251 -10.91 -1.43 -1.89
N LEU A 252 -10.98 -0.11 -1.63
CA LEU A 252 -11.18 0.89 -2.68
C LEU A 252 -9.99 0.95 -3.66
N LEU A 253 -8.75 0.77 -3.17
CA LEU A 253 -7.57 0.64 -4.03
C LEU A 253 -7.64 -0.59 -4.92
N LEU A 254 -8.08 -1.74 -4.38
CA LEU A 254 -8.29 -2.93 -5.20
C LEU A 254 -9.37 -2.72 -6.27
N GLN A 255 -10.45 -1.99 -5.96
CA GLN A 255 -11.45 -1.60 -6.97
C GLN A 255 -10.85 -0.69 -8.06
N PHE A 256 -10.00 0.28 -7.68
CA PHE A 256 -9.30 1.13 -8.64
C PHE A 256 -8.40 0.33 -9.60
N ILE A 257 -7.63 -0.62 -9.06
CA ILE A 257 -6.77 -1.53 -9.85
C ILE A 257 -7.62 -2.30 -10.84
N ARG A 258 -8.70 -2.93 -10.36
CA ARG A 258 -9.66 -3.69 -11.16
C ARG A 258 -10.33 -2.88 -12.27
N TYR A 259 -10.56 -1.59 -12.06
CA TYR A 259 -11.23 -0.73 -13.05
C TYR A 259 -10.29 -0.25 -14.15
N ASN A 260 -9.04 0.09 -13.82
CA ASN A 260 -8.12 0.67 -14.80
C ASN A 260 -7.33 -0.37 -15.60
N GLY A 261 -7.10 -1.57 -15.06
CA GLY A 261 -6.37 -2.64 -15.75
C GLY A 261 -4.88 -2.35 -15.99
N PHE A 262 -4.31 -1.30 -15.41
CA PHE A 262 -2.88 -0.97 -15.52
C PHE A 262 -1.97 -1.81 -14.62
N PHE A 263 -2.57 -2.44 -13.61
CA PHE A 263 -1.91 -3.25 -12.59
C PHE A 263 -2.73 -4.51 -12.36
N ASP A 264 -2.05 -5.60 -12.04
CA ASP A 264 -2.65 -6.90 -11.70
C ASP A 264 -2.86 -7.04 -10.19
N GLY A 265 -2.08 -6.29 -9.39
CA GLY A 265 -2.16 -6.35 -7.94
C GLY A 265 -1.52 -5.19 -7.20
N VAL A 266 -1.30 -5.41 -5.91
CA VAL A 266 -0.65 -4.48 -4.98
C VAL A 266 0.23 -5.29 -4.03
N SER A 267 1.48 -4.86 -3.83
CA SER A 267 2.33 -5.35 -2.74
C SER A 267 2.27 -4.38 -1.57
N TYR A 268 2.37 -4.92 -0.37
CA TYR A 268 2.28 -4.17 0.87
C TYR A 268 3.07 -4.89 1.96
N PHE A 269 3.63 -4.15 2.91
CA PHE A 269 4.28 -4.74 4.08
C PHE A 269 3.23 -5.26 5.07
N SER A 270 3.60 -6.27 5.86
CA SER A 270 2.71 -6.84 6.87
C SER A 270 2.31 -5.77 7.89
N THR A 271 1.03 -5.75 8.27
CA THR A 271 0.55 -4.96 9.41
C THR A 271 0.48 -5.81 10.69
N LYS A 272 1.13 -6.98 10.73
CA LYS A 272 1.21 -7.86 11.91
C LYS A 272 2.58 -7.79 12.59
N VAL A 273 3.61 -7.37 11.88
CA VAL A 273 4.99 -7.24 12.37
C VAL A 273 5.39 -5.76 12.35
N ASP A 274 6.23 -5.33 13.27
CA ASP A 274 6.83 -3.99 13.20
C ASP A 274 8.00 -4.00 12.20
N ASN A 275 8.12 -2.93 11.41
CA ASN A 275 9.17 -2.77 10.41
C ASN A 275 10.31 -1.89 10.94
#